data_AF-L0G3I3-F1
#
_entry.id   AF-L0G3I3-F1
#
_cell.length_a   1.000
_cell.length_b   1.000
_cell.length_c   1.000
_cell.angle_alpha   90.00
_cell.angle_beta   90.00
_cell.angle_gamma   90.00
#
_symmetry.space_group_name_H-M   'P 1'
#
loop_
_entity.id
_entity.type
_entity.pdbx_description
1 polymer ?
#
loop_
_entity_poly.entity_id
_entity_poly.type
_entity_poly.pdbx_seq_one_letter_code
_entity_poly.pdbx_strand_id
1 'polypeptide(L)'
;MIQFISKHRLPIIQIITIVVMILLLGIFVAPIFEGFEFLAVGIIIVVGMGMIYGVLVRYFRTPEEKRKIYRNKYHDVFFKGTVIFAVLLTIMGILHGLLAYLDGGNPYRIVGLLMTVIWIAVFMIYFVWSVYFYNINYGITDEEWEKIAKAKEMSAYGVQEVDTGIPEPLYNPYRSQTFGLPPGTVRGMIAFTLLIGGMSLLVSSYGMDYISNAEMALRAKQFEFFETAFLMMIAFYFGDRSLKYLRDRWNAAPSAEKKAEDQNLTTAQTPSPSPSAQTFDFPTTDPVGLDDQAFREEDMIFKEINQPESTAKPLTGLKNALLKGPEVMESMGSAYVQIRDNITQKVLADEEIKDALEKLWQEKQLKLAFPVVKAVVSVESSGRGHLPDGRAKILFEGHKFWYWLSKVGKTQEELEDLQRQFPDIVYPSWTRDHYRLGADEYQRLEKAKEICQGVNDKAAVYATSWGLFQILGENLDHFIKGRNYKDWKDFEHKQHEAERYHFMDFLTFIQTKKLDGKPLISFIFEEKHGNYDWASFAYGYNGRGYKLNKYDERLARAYHKYKSQGI
;
A
#
# COMPACT_ATOMS: atom_id res chain seq x y z
N MET A 1 -33.75 11.73 -39.85
CA MET A 1 -33.89 10.73 -38.76
C MET A 1 -33.40 9.33 -39.17
N ILE A 2 -33.93 8.73 -40.24
CA ILE A 2 -33.54 7.38 -40.71
C ILE A 2 -32.04 7.26 -41.08
N GLN A 3 -31.45 8.28 -41.73
CA GLN A 3 -30.02 8.30 -42.04
C GLN A 3 -29.11 8.40 -40.80
N PHE A 4 -29.56 9.10 -39.75
CA PHE A 4 -28.85 9.18 -38.47
C PHE A 4 -28.85 7.82 -37.75
N ILE A 5 -30.03 7.19 -37.67
CA ILE A 5 -30.19 5.86 -37.06
C ILE A 5 -29.35 4.80 -37.81
N SER A 6 -29.31 4.86 -39.14
CA SER A 6 -28.48 3.95 -39.96
C SER A 6 -26.98 4.10 -39.68
N LYS A 7 -26.48 5.35 -39.58
CA LYS A 7 -25.05 5.65 -39.32
C LYS A 7 -24.61 5.29 -37.89
N HIS A 8 -25.53 5.39 -36.93
CA HIS A 8 -25.27 5.17 -35.50
C HIS A 8 -25.89 3.86 -34.97
N ARG A 9 -26.22 2.90 -35.84
CA ARG A 9 -27.01 1.69 -35.47
C ARG A 9 -26.40 0.86 -34.34
N LEU A 10 -25.10 0.63 -34.35
CA LEU A 10 -24.41 -0.25 -33.40
C LEU A 10 -24.40 0.32 -31.96
N PRO A 11 -23.96 1.57 -31.71
CA PRO A 11 -24.02 2.14 -30.37
C PRO A 11 -25.46 2.34 -29.88
N ILE A 12 -26.41 2.65 -30.78
CA ILE A 12 -27.83 2.77 -30.42
C ILE A 12 -28.38 1.44 -29.90
N ILE A 13 -28.11 0.32 -30.59
CA ILE A 13 -28.53 -1.01 -30.13
C ILE A 13 -27.91 -1.34 -28.77
N GLN A 14 -26.60 -1.09 -28.59
CA GLN A 14 -25.92 -1.36 -27.33
C GLN A 14 -26.49 -0.54 -26.16
N ILE A 15 -26.78 0.75 -26.38
CA ILE A 15 -27.39 1.61 -25.36
C ILE A 15 -28.81 1.13 -25.03
N ILE A 16 -29.62 0.80 -26.03
CA ILE A 16 -30.98 0.27 -25.82
C ILE A 16 -30.94 -1.03 -25.01
N THR A 17 -30.02 -1.96 -25.34
CA THR A 17 -29.86 -3.20 -24.58
C THR A 17 -29.50 -2.94 -23.12
N ILE A 18 -28.58 -2.00 -22.86
CA ILE A 18 -28.20 -1.63 -21.49
C ILE A 18 -29.40 -1.02 -20.74
N VAL A 19 -30.18 -0.14 -21.37
CA VAL A 19 -31.37 0.47 -20.75
C VAL A 19 -32.43 -0.58 -20.42
N VAL A 20 -32.67 -1.54 -21.32
CA VAL A 20 -33.59 -2.66 -21.07
C VAL A 20 -33.08 -3.52 -19.91
N MET A 21 -31.77 -3.76 -19.83
CA MET A 21 -31.17 -4.52 -18.72
C MET A 21 -31.31 -3.79 -17.37
N ILE A 22 -31.12 -2.46 -17.34
CA ILE A 22 -31.37 -1.64 -16.14
C ILE A 22 -32.81 -1.79 -15.67
N LEU A 23 -33.78 -1.70 -16.58
CA LEU A 23 -35.21 -1.85 -16.26
C LEU A 23 -35.53 -3.24 -15.72
N LEU A 24 -35.02 -4.30 -16.34
CA LEU A 24 -35.24 -5.67 -15.88
C LEU A 24 -34.62 -5.90 -14.50
N LEU A 25 -33.37 -5.45 -14.27
CA LEU A 25 -32.73 -5.56 -12.96
C LEU A 25 -33.46 -4.74 -11.90
N GLY A 26 -33.95 -3.53 -12.24
CA GLY A 26 -34.74 -2.71 -11.32
C GLY A 26 -36.06 -3.36 -10.92
N ILE A 27 -36.76 -4.02 -11.84
CA ILE A 27 -38.05 -4.66 -11.58
C ILE A 27 -37.90 -6.00 -10.84
N PHE A 28 -36.90 -6.81 -11.18
CA PHE A 28 -36.80 -8.19 -10.68
C PHE A 28 -35.76 -8.39 -9.57
N VAL A 29 -34.73 -7.54 -9.48
CA VAL A 29 -33.63 -7.72 -8.54
C VAL A 29 -33.71 -6.73 -7.39
N ALA A 30 -34.12 -5.49 -7.62
CA ALA A 30 -34.24 -4.51 -6.54
C ALA A 30 -35.23 -4.90 -5.42
N PRO A 31 -36.40 -5.51 -5.71
CA PRO A 31 -37.34 -5.94 -4.66
C PRO A 31 -36.83 -7.08 -3.77
N ILE A 32 -35.74 -7.76 -4.15
CA ILE A 32 -35.11 -8.81 -3.33
C ILE A 32 -34.43 -8.18 -2.10
N PHE A 33 -34.06 -6.91 -2.17
CA PHE A 33 -33.39 -6.16 -1.10
C PHE A 33 -34.40 -5.37 -0.26
N GLU A 34 -35.24 -6.09 0.49
CA GLU A 34 -36.24 -5.47 1.38
C GLU A 34 -35.61 -4.39 2.29
N GLY A 35 -36.16 -3.18 2.25
CA GLY A 35 -35.68 -2.02 3.00
C GLY A 35 -34.52 -1.24 2.36
N PHE A 36 -33.90 -1.75 1.29
CA PHE A 36 -32.81 -1.09 0.55
C PHE A 36 -33.09 -0.94 -0.95
N GLU A 37 -34.35 -1.06 -1.37
CA GLU A 37 -34.77 -1.04 -2.78
C GLU A 37 -34.26 0.21 -3.53
N PHE A 38 -34.35 1.39 -2.93
CA PHE A 38 -33.83 2.63 -3.51
C PHE A 38 -32.31 2.61 -3.73
N LEU A 39 -31.57 2.00 -2.81
CA LEU A 39 -30.12 1.83 -2.93
C LEU A 39 -29.78 0.85 -4.05
N ALA A 40 -30.51 -0.28 -4.12
CA ALA A 40 -30.32 -1.29 -5.16
C ALA A 40 -30.62 -0.73 -6.56
N VAL A 41 -31.73 0.00 -6.73
CA VAL A 41 -32.05 0.69 -7.99
C VAL A 41 -30.99 1.74 -8.33
N GLY A 42 -30.52 2.50 -7.34
CA GLY A 42 -29.45 3.48 -7.52
C GLY A 42 -28.17 2.86 -8.07
N ILE A 43 -27.71 1.74 -7.49
CA ILE A 43 -26.51 1.02 -7.93
C ILE A 43 -26.68 0.50 -9.37
N ILE A 44 -27.82 -0.08 -9.71
CA ILE A 44 -28.12 -0.60 -11.05
C ILE A 44 -28.06 0.53 -12.10
N ILE A 45 -28.63 1.70 -11.77
CA ILE A 45 -28.58 2.88 -12.65
C ILE A 45 -27.14 3.34 -12.86
N VAL A 46 -26.34 3.46 -11.80
CA VAL A 46 -24.94 3.91 -11.88
C VAL A 46 -24.09 2.98 -12.75
N VAL A 47 -24.20 1.67 -12.54
CA VAL A 47 -23.51 0.66 -13.35
C VAL A 47 -23.94 0.74 -14.82
N GLY A 48 -25.24 0.86 -15.06
CA GLY A 48 -25.80 0.99 -16.40
C GLY A 48 -25.34 2.26 -17.13
N MET A 49 -25.27 3.39 -16.43
CA MET A 49 -24.74 4.64 -16.97
C MET A 49 -23.24 4.54 -17.30
N GLY A 50 -22.46 3.84 -16.48
CA GLY A 50 -21.06 3.54 -16.77
C GLY A 50 -20.87 2.73 -18.07
N MET A 51 -21.73 1.73 -18.30
CA MET A 51 -21.71 0.94 -19.53
C MET A 51 -22.10 1.77 -20.77
N ILE A 52 -23.15 2.60 -20.65
CA ILE A 52 -23.58 3.52 -21.73
C ILE A 52 -22.46 4.49 -22.08
N TYR A 53 -21.80 5.07 -21.07
CA TYR A 53 -20.66 5.95 -21.25
C TYR A 53 -19.50 5.24 -22.00
N GLY A 54 -19.17 4.00 -21.63
CA GLY A 54 -18.15 3.20 -22.32
C GLY A 54 -18.45 2.98 -23.81
N VAL A 55 -19.72 2.79 -24.17
CA VAL A 55 -20.17 2.69 -25.57
C VAL A 55 -20.01 4.02 -26.30
N LEU A 56 -20.42 5.13 -25.69
CA LEU A 56 -20.33 6.47 -26.27
C LEU A 56 -18.88 6.89 -26.53
N VAL A 57 -17.97 6.69 -25.57
CA VAL A 57 -16.53 7.02 -25.72
C VAL A 57 -15.90 6.22 -26.85
N ARG A 58 -16.23 4.92 -26.94
CA ARG A 58 -15.68 4.07 -27.99
C ARG A 58 -16.13 4.54 -29.37
N TYR A 59 -17.35 5.07 -29.46
CA TYR A 59 -17.99 5.48 -30.71
C TYR A 59 -17.56 6.88 -31.17
N PHE A 60 -17.55 7.89 -30.29
CA PHE A 60 -17.26 9.28 -30.62
C PHE A 60 -15.77 9.63 -30.70
N ARG A 61 -14.87 8.64 -30.56
CA ARG A 61 -13.42 8.86 -30.71
C ARG A 61 -13.05 9.37 -32.09
N THR A 62 -12.36 10.50 -32.11
CA THR A 62 -11.83 11.11 -33.35
C THR A 62 -10.70 10.26 -33.94
N PRO A 63 -10.42 10.34 -35.25
CA PRO A 63 -9.30 9.64 -35.89
C PRO A 63 -7.92 10.07 -35.35
N GLU A 64 -7.79 11.31 -34.86
CA GLU A 64 -6.55 11.83 -34.25
C GLU A 64 -6.29 11.22 -32.87
N GLU A 65 -7.32 11.07 -32.03
CA GLU A 65 -7.22 10.36 -30.74
C GLU A 65 -6.91 8.87 -30.87
N LYS A 66 -7.15 8.28 -32.05
CA LYS A 66 -6.74 6.91 -32.38
C LYS A 66 -5.27 6.80 -32.77
N ARG A 67 -4.63 7.91 -33.18
CA ARG A 67 -3.21 7.98 -33.60
C ARG A 67 -2.27 8.49 -32.52
N LYS A 68 -2.77 8.95 -31.36
CA LYS A 68 -1.91 9.32 -30.23
C LYS A 68 -1.08 8.12 -29.76
N ILE A 69 0.24 8.31 -29.75
CA ILE A 69 1.26 7.31 -29.40
C ILE A 69 1.20 6.99 -27.91
N TYR A 70 1.01 8.02 -27.08
CA TYR A 70 0.73 7.88 -25.67
C TYR A 70 -0.77 8.02 -25.42
N ARG A 71 -1.40 6.95 -24.92
CA ARG A 71 -2.77 7.01 -24.42
C ARG A 71 -2.93 6.17 -23.16
N ASN A 72 -3.08 6.84 -22.03
CA ASN A 72 -3.41 6.18 -20.79
C ASN A 72 -4.85 5.64 -20.86
N LYS A 73 -5.01 4.31 -20.93
CA LYS A 73 -6.32 3.64 -20.99
C LYS A 73 -7.22 3.98 -19.79
N TYR A 74 -6.61 4.31 -18.66
CA TYR A 74 -7.28 4.59 -17.41
C TYR A 74 -7.81 6.03 -17.35
N HIS A 75 -7.19 6.98 -18.05
CA HIS A 75 -7.63 8.39 -18.06
C HIS A 75 -9.12 8.54 -18.42
N ASP A 76 -9.55 7.89 -19.51
CA ASP A 76 -10.93 7.98 -20.00
C ASP A 76 -11.97 7.36 -19.06
N VAL A 77 -11.59 6.33 -18.31
CA VAL A 77 -12.48 5.61 -17.39
C VAL A 77 -12.57 6.36 -16.06
N PHE A 78 -11.41 6.73 -15.49
CA PHE A 78 -11.33 7.36 -14.18
C PHE A 78 -11.82 8.80 -14.19
N PHE A 79 -11.45 9.64 -15.16
CA PHE A 79 -11.87 11.05 -15.13
C PHE A 79 -13.28 11.26 -15.59
N LYS A 80 -13.56 10.89 -16.83
CA LYS A 80 -14.85 11.18 -17.43
C LYS A 80 -15.96 10.37 -16.78
N GLY A 81 -15.70 9.12 -16.36
CA GLY A 81 -16.66 8.31 -15.60
C GLY A 81 -17.01 8.93 -14.23
N THR A 82 -15.98 9.28 -13.44
CA THR A 82 -16.18 9.91 -12.12
C THR A 82 -16.81 11.29 -12.22
N VAL A 83 -16.44 12.10 -13.21
CA VAL A 83 -17.04 13.42 -13.44
C VAL A 83 -18.51 13.27 -13.84
N ILE A 84 -18.84 12.34 -14.73
CA ILE A 84 -20.23 12.07 -15.10
C ILE A 84 -21.03 11.61 -13.88
N PHE A 85 -20.51 10.67 -13.10
CA PHE A 85 -21.17 10.19 -11.88
C PHE A 85 -21.35 11.32 -10.85
N ALA A 86 -20.34 12.16 -10.62
CA ALA A 86 -20.41 13.33 -9.74
C ALA A 86 -21.46 14.34 -10.21
N VAL A 87 -21.52 14.63 -11.51
CA VAL A 87 -22.51 15.52 -12.11
C VAL A 87 -23.92 14.96 -11.95
N LEU A 88 -24.11 13.66 -12.20
CA LEU A 88 -25.40 13.00 -12.06
C LEU A 88 -25.88 12.98 -10.62
N LEU A 89 -24.99 12.65 -9.69
CA LEU A 89 -25.26 12.67 -8.26
C LEU A 89 -25.69 14.09 -7.83
N THR A 90 -25.02 15.11 -8.34
CA THR A 90 -25.36 16.52 -8.07
C THR A 90 -26.72 16.90 -8.67
N ILE A 91 -27.00 16.51 -9.92
CA ILE A 91 -28.29 16.76 -10.58
C ILE A 91 -29.43 16.06 -9.83
N MET A 92 -29.24 14.79 -9.43
CA MET A 92 -30.23 14.07 -8.63
C MET A 92 -30.45 14.73 -7.28
N GLY A 93 -29.38 15.18 -6.61
CA GLY A 93 -29.48 15.94 -5.36
C GLY A 93 -30.29 17.23 -5.53
N ILE A 94 -30.01 18.00 -6.59
CA ILE A 94 -30.75 19.24 -6.92
C ILE A 94 -32.21 18.94 -7.23
N LEU A 95 -32.50 17.92 -8.03
CA LEU A 95 -33.86 17.53 -8.39
C LEU A 95 -34.65 17.09 -7.15
N HIS A 96 -34.04 16.25 -6.30
CA HIS A 96 -34.64 15.85 -5.03
C HIS A 96 -34.88 17.05 -4.12
N GLY A 97 -33.92 17.98 -4.03
CA GLY A 97 -34.07 19.22 -3.27
C GLY A 97 -35.21 20.10 -3.80
N LEU A 98 -35.37 20.19 -5.12
CA LEU A 98 -36.47 20.92 -5.76
C LEU A 98 -37.83 20.27 -5.46
N LEU A 99 -37.94 18.95 -5.59
CA LEU A 99 -39.17 18.21 -5.28
C LEU A 99 -39.53 18.37 -3.79
N ALA A 100 -38.54 18.19 -2.90
CA ALA A 100 -38.74 18.40 -1.46
C ALA A 100 -39.18 19.83 -1.15
N TYR A 101 -38.67 20.84 -1.86
CA TYR A 101 -39.10 22.24 -1.69
C TYR A 101 -40.55 22.45 -2.15
N LEU A 102 -40.93 21.87 -3.30
CA LEU A 102 -42.30 21.95 -3.83
C LEU A 102 -43.32 21.24 -2.92
N ASP A 103 -42.91 20.15 -2.26
CA ASP A 103 -43.72 19.42 -1.28
C ASP A 103 -43.83 20.13 0.08
N GLY A 104 -43.32 21.37 0.21
CA GLY A 104 -43.34 22.15 1.45
C GLY A 104 -42.26 21.74 2.46
N GLY A 105 -41.22 21.04 2.01
CA GLY A 105 -40.08 20.65 2.81
C GLY A 105 -39.25 21.84 3.31
N ASN A 106 -38.52 21.61 4.39
CA ASN A 106 -37.76 22.67 5.03
C ASN A 106 -36.55 23.12 4.18
N PRO A 107 -36.43 24.42 3.84
CA PRO A 107 -35.37 24.91 2.97
C PRO A 107 -33.96 24.69 3.56
N TYR A 108 -33.80 24.80 4.87
CA TYR A 108 -32.51 24.61 5.54
C TYR A 108 -32.02 23.16 5.47
N ARG A 109 -32.92 22.19 5.62
CA ARG A 109 -32.58 20.75 5.47
C ARG A 109 -32.18 20.43 4.03
N ILE A 110 -32.88 21.01 3.07
CA ILE A 110 -32.58 20.85 1.64
C ILE A 110 -31.19 21.42 1.34
N VAL A 111 -30.86 22.62 1.83
CA VAL A 111 -29.54 23.22 1.64
C VAL A 111 -28.44 22.38 2.29
N GLY A 112 -28.63 21.88 3.51
CA GLY A 112 -27.65 20.98 4.16
C GLY A 112 -27.40 19.69 3.36
N LEU A 113 -28.47 19.06 2.87
CA LEU A 113 -28.36 17.89 1.99
C LEU A 113 -27.57 18.22 0.72
N LEU A 114 -27.90 19.33 0.04
CA LEU A 114 -27.20 19.77 -1.18
C LEU A 114 -25.72 20.05 -0.93
N MET A 115 -25.37 20.70 0.18
CA MET A 115 -23.96 20.93 0.56
C MET A 115 -23.19 19.61 0.67
N THR A 116 -23.80 18.59 1.29
CA THR A 116 -23.18 17.27 1.46
C THR A 116 -22.99 16.57 0.12
N VAL A 117 -24.03 16.58 -0.72
CA VAL A 117 -24.02 15.94 -2.04
C VAL A 117 -22.97 16.58 -2.96
N ILE A 118 -22.93 17.91 -3.00
CA ILE A 118 -21.94 18.67 -3.78
C ILE A 118 -20.53 18.38 -3.26
N TRP A 119 -20.34 18.34 -1.93
CA TRP A 119 -19.05 18.02 -1.35
C TRP A 119 -18.56 16.61 -1.73
N ILE A 120 -19.42 15.60 -1.61
CA ILE A 120 -19.08 14.22 -2.01
C ILE A 120 -18.68 14.17 -3.48
N ALA A 121 -19.39 14.88 -4.35
CA ALA A 121 -19.08 14.98 -5.77
C ALA A 121 -17.69 15.61 -6.02
N VAL A 122 -17.39 16.75 -5.39
CA VAL A 122 -16.09 17.44 -5.50
C VAL A 122 -14.96 16.59 -4.93
N PHE A 123 -15.16 16.02 -3.74
CA PHE A 123 -14.22 15.13 -3.07
C PHE A 123 -13.84 13.96 -3.96
N MET A 124 -14.83 13.30 -4.54
CA MET A 124 -14.62 12.11 -5.36
C MET A 124 -13.86 12.44 -6.65
N ILE A 125 -14.17 13.58 -7.30
CA ILE A 125 -13.42 14.05 -8.47
C ILE A 125 -11.95 14.28 -8.09
N TYR A 126 -11.70 15.00 -7.00
CA TYR A 126 -10.33 15.29 -6.55
C TYR A 126 -9.57 14.02 -6.13
N PHE A 127 -10.20 13.13 -5.37
CA PHE A 127 -9.60 11.88 -4.93
C PHE A 127 -9.15 11.03 -6.12
N VAL A 128 -10.06 10.81 -7.07
CA VAL A 128 -9.75 10.03 -8.28
C VAL A 128 -8.68 10.72 -9.13
N TRP A 129 -8.74 12.05 -9.27
CA TRP A 129 -7.70 12.82 -9.95
C TRP A 129 -6.33 12.60 -9.30
N SER A 130 -6.26 12.72 -7.97
CA SER A 130 -5.02 12.62 -7.21
C SER A 130 -4.38 11.22 -7.34
N VAL A 131 -5.19 10.17 -7.22
CA VAL A 131 -4.73 8.78 -7.39
C VAL A 131 -4.23 8.54 -8.81
N TYR A 132 -4.94 9.05 -9.82
CA TYR A 132 -4.48 8.95 -11.20
C TYR A 132 -3.14 9.67 -11.39
N PHE A 133 -3.06 10.94 -10.97
CA PHE A 133 -1.91 11.79 -11.21
C PHE A 133 -0.62 11.25 -10.56
N TYR A 134 -0.71 10.80 -9.31
CA TYR A 134 0.46 10.31 -8.58
C TYR A 134 0.74 8.82 -8.83
N ASN A 135 -0.28 7.95 -8.81
CA ASN A 135 -0.04 6.50 -8.82
C ASN A 135 0.04 5.92 -10.24
N ILE A 136 -0.65 6.54 -11.20
CA ILE A 136 -0.67 6.06 -12.59
C ILE A 136 0.29 6.88 -13.45
N ASN A 137 0.35 8.18 -13.20
CA ASN A 137 1.15 9.12 -13.98
C ASN A 137 2.47 9.52 -13.33
N TYR A 138 2.77 9.04 -12.12
CA TYR A 138 4.01 9.31 -11.39
C TYR A 138 4.34 10.79 -11.16
N GLY A 139 3.29 11.61 -11.02
CA GLY A 139 3.43 13.04 -10.73
C GLY A 139 3.74 13.93 -11.93
N ILE A 140 3.63 13.40 -13.16
CA ILE A 140 3.73 14.19 -14.39
C ILE A 140 2.43 14.13 -15.22
N THR A 141 2.24 15.09 -16.10
CA THR A 141 1.04 15.23 -16.92
C THR A 141 1.05 14.29 -18.12
N ASP A 142 -0.14 14.03 -18.69
CA ASP A 142 -0.26 13.24 -19.92
C ASP A 142 0.50 13.87 -21.11
N GLU A 143 0.64 15.19 -21.13
CA GLU A 143 1.38 15.92 -22.16
C GLU A 143 2.90 15.66 -22.05
N GLU A 144 3.42 15.60 -20.82
CA GLU A 144 4.83 15.31 -20.56
C GLU A 144 5.18 13.86 -20.92
N TRP A 145 4.28 12.92 -20.60
CA TRP A 145 4.41 11.54 -21.07
C TRP A 145 4.38 11.43 -22.60
N GLU A 146 3.55 12.22 -23.28
CA GLU A 146 3.51 12.27 -24.74
C GLU A 146 4.85 12.79 -25.32
N LYS A 147 5.49 13.77 -24.66
CA LYS A 147 6.82 14.27 -25.04
C LYS A 147 7.91 13.21 -24.85
N ILE A 148 7.91 12.50 -23.71
CA ILE A 148 8.86 11.41 -23.42
C ILE A 148 8.72 10.28 -24.45
N ALA A 149 7.48 9.88 -24.76
CA ALA A 149 7.21 8.82 -25.72
C ALA A 149 7.70 9.17 -27.14
N LYS A 150 7.46 10.42 -27.58
CA LYS A 150 7.98 10.93 -28.86
C LYS A 150 9.50 10.97 -28.91
N ALA A 151 10.15 11.37 -27.82
CA ALA A 151 11.61 11.39 -27.74
C ALA A 151 12.22 9.98 -27.82
N LYS A 152 11.62 9.00 -27.14
CA LYS A 152 12.03 7.59 -27.23
C LYS A 152 11.90 7.02 -28.65
N GLU A 153 10.80 7.33 -29.32
CA GLU A 153 10.59 6.88 -30.70
C GLU A 153 11.63 7.50 -31.65
N MET A 154 11.87 8.81 -31.55
CA MET A 154 12.91 9.48 -32.36
C MET A 154 14.31 8.89 -32.10
N SER A 155 14.63 8.57 -30.84
CA SER A 155 15.86 7.86 -30.46
C SER A 155 15.93 6.45 -31.05
N ALA A 156 14.82 5.71 -31.09
CA ALA A 156 14.74 4.39 -31.73
C ALA A 156 14.99 4.44 -33.25
N TYR A 157 14.66 5.56 -33.91
CA TYR A 157 14.95 5.82 -35.33
C TYR A 157 16.36 6.40 -35.58
N GLY A 158 17.22 6.49 -34.56
CA GLY A 158 18.60 6.95 -34.70
C GLY A 158 18.75 8.47 -34.80
N VAL A 159 17.71 9.23 -34.47
CA VAL A 159 17.82 10.68 -34.25
C VAL A 159 18.45 10.90 -32.87
N GLN A 160 19.40 11.83 -32.77
CA GLN A 160 20.07 12.19 -31.52
C GLN A 160 19.02 12.41 -30.41
N GLU A 161 19.28 11.87 -29.22
CA GLU A 161 18.39 11.91 -28.06
C GLU A 161 17.93 13.36 -27.84
N VAL A 162 16.66 13.64 -28.13
CA VAL A 162 16.07 14.96 -27.91
C VAL A 162 15.92 15.10 -26.40
N ASP A 163 16.79 15.88 -25.79
CA ASP A 163 16.70 16.21 -24.36
C ASP A 163 15.37 16.93 -24.11
N THR A 164 14.40 16.21 -23.55
CA THR A 164 13.09 16.73 -23.21
C THR A 164 13.12 17.62 -21.98
N GLY A 165 14.25 17.67 -21.25
CA GLY A 165 14.39 18.34 -19.95
C GLY A 165 13.60 17.67 -18.82
N ILE A 166 12.90 16.56 -19.10
CA ILE A 166 12.06 15.82 -18.16
C ILE A 166 12.51 14.37 -18.19
N PRO A 167 13.21 13.89 -17.13
CA PRO A 167 13.60 12.49 -17.04
C PRO A 167 12.34 11.62 -16.90
N GLU A 168 12.33 10.46 -17.53
CA GLU A 168 11.22 9.52 -17.40
C GLU A 168 11.08 9.07 -15.95
N PRO A 169 9.93 9.32 -15.29
CA PRO A 169 9.73 8.87 -13.93
C PRO A 169 9.56 7.35 -13.92
N LEU A 170 10.40 6.67 -13.14
CA LEU A 170 10.38 5.22 -12.98
C LEU A 170 9.35 4.76 -11.94
N TYR A 171 8.94 5.66 -11.04
CA TYR A 171 8.11 5.37 -9.88
C TYR A 171 7.41 6.63 -9.34
N ASN A 172 6.36 6.43 -8.56
CA ASN A 172 5.62 7.44 -7.81
C ASN A 172 6.51 8.03 -6.68
N PRO A 173 6.75 9.35 -6.67
CA PRO A 173 7.52 10.02 -5.62
C PRO A 173 6.96 9.86 -4.21
N TYR A 174 5.67 9.54 -4.07
CA TYR A 174 4.98 9.40 -2.79
C TYR A 174 4.54 7.97 -2.51
N ARG A 175 5.20 6.97 -3.11
CA ARG A 175 4.86 5.54 -2.99
C ARG A 175 4.76 5.04 -1.54
N SER A 176 5.56 5.60 -0.63
CA SER A 176 5.58 5.25 0.80
C SER A 176 4.37 5.81 1.57
N GLN A 177 3.71 6.83 1.01
CA GLN A 177 2.64 7.59 1.65
C GLN A 177 1.29 6.89 1.49
N THR A 178 0.33 7.25 2.35
CA THR A 178 -1.03 6.69 2.29
C THR A 178 -1.66 6.93 0.91
N PHE A 179 -2.14 5.85 0.28
CA PHE A 179 -2.66 5.83 -1.09
C PHE A 179 -1.68 6.32 -2.17
N GLY A 180 -0.38 6.45 -1.89
CA GLY A 180 0.59 6.98 -2.85
C GLY A 180 0.47 8.48 -3.10
N LEU A 181 -0.14 9.23 -2.17
CA LEU A 181 -0.44 10.66 -2.33
C LEU A 181 0.53 11.54 -1.51
N PRO A 182 0.72 12.82 -1.88
CA PRO A 182 1.55 13.72 -1.11
C PRO A 182 1.15 13.76 0.38
N PRO A 183 2.12 13.93 1.29
CA PRO A 183 1.85 13.99 2.72
C PRO A 183 0.84 15.10 3.02
N GLY A 184 -0.13 14.80 3.86
CA GLY A 184 -1.22 15.71 4.21
C GLY A 184 -2.43 15.69 3.27
N THR A 185 -2.36 15.06 2.08
CA THR A 185 -3.50 15.03 1.14
C THR A 185 -4.70 14.28 1.71
N VAL A 186 -4.49 13.06 2.23
CA VAL A 186 -5.54 12.23 2.87
C VAL A 186 -6.08 12.89 4.12
N ARG A 187 -5.19 13.50 4.93
CA ARG A 187 -5.57 14.25 6.13
C ARG A 187 -6.47 15.43 5.81
N GLY A 188 -6.06 16.25 4.84
CA GLY A 188 -6.83 17.40 4.38
C GLY A 188 -8.20 16.97 3.86
N MET A 189 -8.24 15.91 3.05
CA MET A 189 -9.48 15.31 2.54
C MET A 189 -10.47 14.91 3.65
N ILE A 190 -9.99 14.25 4.72
CA ILE A 190 -10.81 13.89 5.88
C ILE A 190 -11.25 15.15 6.65
N ALA A 191 -10.33 16.08 6.91
CA ALA A 191 -10.60 17.30 7.66
C ALA A 191 -11.66 18.18 6.97
N PHE A 192 -11.56 18.41 5.66
CA PHE A 192 -12.57 19.14 4.91
C PHE A 192 -13.90 18.40 4.86
N THR A 193 -13.90 17.06 4.80
CA THR A 193 -15.13 16.27 4.84
C THR A 193 -15.86 16.40 6.17
N LEU A 194 -15.13 16.39 7.28
CA LEU A 194 -15.70 16.65 8.60
C LEU A 194 -16.20 18.09 8.72
N LEU A 195 -15.45 19.08 8.21
CA LEU A 195 -15.85 20.48 8.23
C LEU A 195 -17.16 20.70 7.46
N ILE A 196 -17.23 20.24 6.21
CA ILE A 196 -18.42 20.41 5.37
C ILE A 196 -19.59 19.58 5.89
N GLY A 197 -19.33 18.38 6.44
CA GLY A 197 -20.34 17.58 7.14
C GLY A 197 -20.93 18.32 8.35
N GLY A 198 -20.07 18.92 9.18
CA GLY A 198 -20.49 19.74 10.33
C GLY A 198 -21.26 20.99 9.92
N MET A 199 -20.81 21.70 8.88
CA MET A 199 -21.53 22.86 8.32
C MET A 199 -22.89 22.46 7.73
N SER A 200 -22.97 21.33 7.03
CA SER A 200 -24.23 20.78 6.51
C SER A 200 -25.23 20.51 7.62
N LEU A 201 -24.78 19.88 8.71
CA LEU A 201 -25.61 19.63 9.89
C LEU A 201 -26.04 20.93 10.58
N LEU A 202 -25.13 21.92 10.66
CA LEU A 202 -25.45 23.26 11.18
C LEU A 202 -26.50 23.97 10.34
N VAL A 203 -26.36 23.96 9.01
CA VAL A 203 -27.36 24.58 8.14
C VAL A 203 -28.70 23.87 8.30
N SER A 204 -28.72 22.53 8.25
CA SER A 204 -29.92 21.71 8.48
C SER A 204 -30.60 21.98 9.84
N SER A 205 -29.81 22.40 10.83
CA SER A 205 -30.27 22.68 12.20
C SER A 205 -31.21 23.88 12.31
N TYR A 206 -31.02 24.93 11.49
CA TYR A 206 -31.74 26.21 11.57
C TYR A 206 -33.23 26.11 11.20
N GLY A 207 -33.61 25.06 10.49
CA GLY A 207 -34.98 24.87 10.03
C GLY A 207 -35.90 24.11 10.98
N MET A 208 -35.43 23.67 12.14
CA MET A 208 -36.26 22.81 12.99
C MET A 208 -36.95 23.60 14.09
N ASP A 209 -38.28 23.48 14.14
CA ASP A 209 -39.01 23.70 15.38
C ASP A 209 -38.60 22.58 16.34
N TYR A 210 -38.02 22.93 17.47
CA TYR A 210 -37.53 21.96 18.45
C TYR A 210 -38.72 21.35 19.22
N ILE A 211 -39.18 20.17 18.80
CA ILE A 211 -40.40 19.54 19.37
C ILE A 211 -40.06 18.61 20.55
N SER A 212 -38.84 18.03 20.64
CA SER A 212 -38.47 17.15 21.77
C SER A 212 -37.03 17.30 22.30
N ASN A 213 -36.87 17.10 23.62
CA ASN A 213 -35.56 17.15 24.31
C ASN A 213 -34.60 16.04 23.84
N ALA A 214 -35.11 14.89 23.39
CA ALA A 214 -34.29 13.78 22.92
C ALA A 214 -33.61 14.08 21.57
N GLU A 215 -34.31 14.77 20.67
CA GLU A 215 -33.77 15.19 19.37
C GLU A 215 -32.70 16.28 19.52
N MET A 216 -32.89 17.20 20.47
CA MET A 216 -31.85 18.17 20.85
C MET A 216 -30.60 17.48 21.40
N ALA A 217 -30.75 16.51 22.31
CA ALA A 217 -29.62 15.79 22.89
C ALA A 217 -28.85 14.96 21.86
N LEU A 218 -29.55 14.29 20.92
CA LEU A 218 -28.92 13.55 19.84
C LEU A 218 -28.12 14.48 18.91
N ARG A 219 -28.67 15.65 18.56
CA ARG A 219 -27.95 16.61 17.71
C ARG A 219 -26.78 17.27 18.42
N ALA A 220 -26.90 17.59 19.70
CA ALA A 220 -25.77 18.10 20.49
C ALA A 220 -24.59 17.11 20.47
N LYS A 221 -24.86 15.81 20.64
CA LYS A 221 -23.85 14.75 20.50
C LYS A 221 -23.27 14.64 19.09
N GLN A 222 -24.07 14.84 18.05
CA GLN A 222 -23.58 14.87 16.68
C GLN A 222 -22.64 16.07 16.46
N PHE A 223 -23.00 17.28 16.92
CA PHE A 223 -22.11 18.44 16.85
C PHE A 223 -20.83 18.23 17.65
N GLU A 224 -20.92 17.71 18.87
CA GLU A 224 -19.77 17.38 19.71
C GLU A 224 -18.85 16.36 19.03
N PHE A 225 -19.41 15.36 18.33
CA PHE A 225 -18.65 14.42 17.53
C PHE A 225 -17.89 15.12 16.40
N PHE A 226 -18.54 15.97 15.60
CA PHE A 226 -17.89 16.68 14.49
C PHE A 226 -16.86 17.69 15.00
N GLU A 227 -17.14 18.39 16.09
CA GLU A 227 -16.22 19.30 16.76
C GLU A 227 -14.98 18.56 17.25
N THR A 228 -15.18 17.48 18.00
CA THR A 228 -14.08 16.65 18.54
C THR A 228 -13.26 16.05 17.41
N ALA A 229 -13.91 15.46 16.40
CA ALA A 229 -13.23 14.88 15.24
C ALA A 229 -12.46 15.94 14.45
N PHE A 230 -13.01 17.13 14.28
CA PHE A 230 -12.35 18.24 13.59
C PHE A 230 -11.14 18.77 14.39
N LEU A 231 -11.29 18.95 15.71
CA LEU A 231 -10.19 19.37 16.59
C LEU A 231 -9.08 18.32 16.63
N MET A 232 -9.42 17.03 16.73
CA MET A 232 -8.45 15.93 16.63
C MET A 232 -7.74 15.92 15.28
N MET A 233 -8.44 16.20 14.18
CA MET A 233 -7.82 16.28 12.85
C MET A 233 -6.92 17.50 12.69
N ILE A 234 -7.28 18.67 13.24
CA ILE A 234 -6.41 19.85 13.28
C ILE A 234 -5.15 19.57 14.12
N ALA A 235 -5.31 18.92 15.27
CA ALA A 235 -4.22 18.45 16.11
C ALA A 235 -3.25 17.56 15.34
N PHE A 236 -3.81 16.62 14.57
CA PHE A 236 -3.08 15.67 13.73
C PHE A 236 -2.40 16.34 12.51
N TYR A 237 -2.92 17.47 12.03
CA TYR A 237 -2.41 18.17 10.85
C TYR A 237 -1.34 19.22 11.17
N PHE A 238 -1.53 19.99 12.25
CA PHE A 238 -0.68 21.13 12.59
C PHE A 238 0.14 20.93 13.89
N GLY A 239 0.01 19.75 14.52
CA GLY A 239 0.63 19.44 15.81
C GLY A 239 0.05 20.23 16.98
N ASP A 240 0.50 19.89 18.19
CA ASP A 240 0.02 20.42 19.48
C ASP A 240 0.10 21.96 19.62
N ARG A 241 1.02 22.63 18.91
CA ARG A 241 1.18 24.09 18.97
C ARG A 241 -0.02 24.87 18.42
N SER A 242 -0.68 24.34 17.39
CA SER A 242 -1.85 24.97 16.77
C SER A 242 -3.09 24.92 17.65
N LEU A 243 -3.30 23.79 18.33
CA LEU A 243 -4.36 23.60 19.31
C LEU A 243 -4.17 24.52 20.51
N LYS A 244 -2.94 24.69 21.02
CA LYS A 244 -2.64 25.66 22.07
C LYS A 244 -3.07 27.07 21.67
N TYR A 245 -2.75 27.49 20.45
CA TYR A 245 -3.14 28.80 19.93
C TYR A 245 -4.67 28.96 19.75
N LEU A 246 -5.36 27.92 19.26
CA LEU A 246 -6.83 27.93 19.07
C LEU A 246 -7.58 27.87 20.41
N ARG A 247 -7.11 27.05 21.36
CA ARG A 247 -7.66 26.93 22.71
C ARG A 247 -7.52 28.24 23.48
N ASP A 248 -6.34 28.85 23.46
CA ASP A 248 -6.09 30.08 24.21
C ASP A 248 -6.92 31.25 23.63
N ARG A 249 -7.21 31.22 22.32
CA ARG A 249 -8.11 32.17 21.64
C ARG A 249 -9.60 31.90 21.88
N TRP A 250 -10.00 30.65 22.04
CA TRP A 250 -11.40 30.26 22.32
C TRP A 250 -11.77 30.47 23.79
N ASN A 251 -10.81 30.21 24.70
CA ASN A 251 -10.96 30.49 26.13
C ASN A 251 -10.86 31.98 26.46
N ALA A 252 -10.24 32.77 25.59
CA ALA A 252 -10.31 34.21 25.63
C ALA A 252 -11.66 34.69 25.04
N ALA A 253 -12.73 34.58 25.83
CA ALA A 253 -13.94 35.37 25.58
C ALA A 253 -13.57 36.86 25.50
N PRO A 254 -14.29 37.68 24.69
CA PRO A 254 -13.94 39.08 24.51
C PRO A 254 -14.12 39.82 25.83
N SER A 255 -13.01 40.11 26.51
CA SER A 255 -13.04 40.96 27.70
C SER A 255 -13.32 42.38 27.21
N ALA A 256 -14.51 42.84 27.61
CA ALA A 256 -15.03 44.16 27.36
C ALA A 256 -14.00 45.25 27.67
N GLU A 257 -14.01 46.28 26.82
CA GLU A 257 -13.36 47.55 27.03
C GLU A 257 -13.66 48.12 28.42
N LYS A 258 -12.60 48.59 29.09
CA LYS A 258 -12.56 49.71 30.04
C LYS A 258 -13.82 49.95 30.89
N LYS A 259 -13.67 49.76 32.21
CA LYS A 259 -13.79 50.87 33.18
C LYS A 259 -13.23 50.47 34.56
N ALA A 260 -12.44 51.39 35.10
CA ALA A 260 -11.96 51.42 36.47
C ALA A 260 -13.06 51.91 37.44
N GLU A 261 -12.77 51.81 38.74
CA GLU A 261 -13.53 52.29 39.93
C GLU A 261 -14.68 51.36 40.37
N ASP A 262 -14.89 51.01 41.64
CA ASP A 262 -14.18 51.23 42.91
C ASP A 262 -14.70 50.21 43.97
N GLN A 263 -14.09 50.27 45.15
CA GLN A 263 -14.06 49.41 46.34
C GLN A 263 -15.33 48.84 47.03
N ASN A 264 -15.05 47.75 47.78
CA ASN A 264 -15.58 47.29 49.09
C ASN A 264 -16.97 46.63 49.20
N LEU A 265 -16.98 45.33 49.51
CA LEU A 265 -17.44 44.80 50.82
C LEU A 265 -17.18 43.29 50.98
N THR A 266 -16.74 42.93 52.18
CA THR A 266 -16.47 41.60 52.73
C THR A 266 -17.71 40.73 52.93
N THR A 267 -17.64 39.44 52.60
CA THR A 267 -17.97 38.33 53.53
C THR A 267 -17.46 36.99 52.99
N ALA A 268 -17.02 36.15 53.92
CA ALA A 268 -16.36 34.87 53.70
C ALA A 268 -17.31 33.76 53.24
N GLN A 269 -16.84 32.91 52.32
CA GLN A 269 -17.10 31.47 52.25
C GLN A 269 -16.17 30.82 51.21
N THR A 270 -15.28 29.94 51.66
CA THR A 270 -14.41 29.06 50.84
C THR A 270 -15.19 27.80 50.40
N PRO A 271 -14.70 26.98 49.45
CA PRO A 271 -15.32 26.83 48.13
C PRO A 271 -15.94 25.45 47.88
N SER A 272 -16.98 25.39 47.06
CA SER A 272 -17.44 24.14 46.44
C SER A 272 -16.61 23.88 45.17
N PRO A 273 -16.12 22.65 44.92
CA PRO A 273 -15.26 22.39 43.77
C PRO A 273 -16.09 22.42 42.49
N SER A 274 -15.62 23.21 41.52
CA SER A 274 -16.07 23.15 40.13
C SER A 274 -15.77 21.75 39.54
N PRO A 275 -16.56 21.26 38.57
CA PRO A 275 -16.30 19.97 37.97
C PRO A 275 -14.94 19.99 37.28
N SER A 276 -14.16 18.95 37.54
CA SER A 276 -12.87 18.66 36.93
C SER A 276 -12.84 18.99 35.44
N ALA A 277 -12.11 20.03 35.06
CA ALA A 277 -11.63 20.17 33.69
C ALA A 277 -10.75 18.95 33.40
N GLN A 278 -11.20 18.08 32.49
CA GLN A 278 -10.39 16.98 31.99
C GLN A 278 -9.14 17.56 31.31
N THR A 279 -8.02 17.59 32.03
CA THR A 279 -6.71 17.84 31.45
C THR A 279 -6.34 16.63 30.62
N PHE A 280 -6.54 16.73 29.30
CA PHE A 280 -5.93 15.81 28.35
C PHE A 280 -4.42 16.07 28.35
N ASP A 281 -3.64 15.17 28.95
CA ASP A 281 -2.19 15.15 28.82
C ASP A 281 -1.81 14.69 27.40
N PHE A 282 -1.36 15.63 26.57
CA PHE A 282 -0.85 15.32 25.24
C PHE A 282 0.64 14.92 25.31
N PRO A 283 1.08 13.88 24.58
CA PRO A 283 2.48 13.50 24.50
C PRO A 283 3.36 14.63 23.95
N THR A 284 4.55 14.84 24.54
CA THR A 284 5.52 15.90 24.17
C THR A 284 6.26 15.67 22.86
N THR A 285 5.95 14.61 22.13
CA THR A 285 6.58 14.23 20.85
C THR A 285 5.53 14.24 19.76
N ASP A 286 5.77 14.98 18.66
CA ASP A 286 4.92 14.99 17.47
C ASP A 286 5.13 13.67 16.69
N PRO A 287 4.28 12.65 16.89
CA PRO A 287 4.49 11.32 16.33
C PRO A 287 4.30 11.34 14.80
N VAL A 288 3.51 12.29 14.30
CA VAL A 288 3.13 12.42 12.89
C VAL A 288 4.28 13.02 12.09
N GLY A 289 4.96 14.04 12.65
CA GLY A 289 6.17 14.60 12.05
C GLY A 289 7.30 13.57 11.96
N LEU A 290 7.39 12.65 12.92
CA LEU A 290 8.37 11.56 12.92
C LEU A 290 8.06 10.50 11.86
N ASP A 291 6.79 10.11 11.70
CA ASP A 291 6.37 9.19 10.65
C ASP A 291 6.59 9.80 9.25
N ASP A 292 6.22 11.07 9.05
CA ASP A 292 6.45 11.80 7.79
C ASP A 292 7.96 11.90 7.45
N GLN A 293 8.82 12.06 8.45
CA GLN A 293 10.27 12.04 8.28
C GLN A 293 10.78 10.64 7.91
N ALA A 294 10.30 9.59 8.58
CA ALA A 294 10.66 8.21 8.28
C ALA A 294 10.29 7.82 6.83
N PHE A 295 9.10 8.19 6.37
CA PHE A 295 8.70 7.94 4.98
C PHE A 295 9.55 8.72 3.96
N ARG A 296 9.91 9.97 4.26
CA ARG A 296 10.81 10.76 3.40
C ARG A 296 12.21 10.16 3.31
N GLU A 297 12.73 9.65 4.43
CA GLU A 297 14.01 8.93 4.46
C GLU A 297 13.96 7.67 3.60
N GLU A 298 12.88 6.87 3.68
CA GLU A 298 12.67 5.71 2.81
C GLU A 298 12.64 6.08 1.32
N ASP A 299 11.96 7.17 0.95
CA ASP A 299 11.89 7.63 -0.45
C ASP A 299 13.23 8.18 -0.96
N MET A 300 14.02 8.85 -0.11
CA MET A 300 15.35 9.33 -0.48
C MET A 300 16.32 8.17 -0.73
N ILE A 301 16.32 7.17 0.15
CA ILE A 301 17.14 5.96 0.01
C ILE A 301 16.77 5.23 -1.28
N PHE A 302 15.48 5.10 -1.59
CA PHE A 302 15.02 4.47 -2.82
C PHE A 302 15.49 5.21 -4.07
N LYS A 303 15.47 6.55 -4.05
CA LYS A 303 15.96 7.39 -5.15
C LYS A 303 17.46 7.29 -5.36
N GLU A 304 18.23 7.14 -4.29
CA GLU A 304 19.68 6.97 -4.37
C GLU A 304 20.06 5.62 -4.99
N ILE A 305 19.31 4.57 -4.69
CA ILE A 305 19.61 3.21 -5.15
C ILE A 305 19.13 2.94 -6.59
N ASN A 306 18.09 3.63 -7.04
CA ASN A 306 17.49 3.43 -8.37
C ASN A 306 17.84 4.52 -9.39
N GLN A 307 18.86 5.33 -9.13
CA GLN A 307 19.39 6.25 -10.13
C GLN A 307 19.98 5.46 -11.31
N PRO A 308 19.62 5.77 -12.57
CA PRO A 308 20.22 5.11 -13.72
C PRO A 308 21.71 5.46 -13.81
N GLU A 309 22.57 4.45 -14.00
CA GLU A 309 23.98 4.65 -14.34
C GLU A 309 24.09 5.53 -15.60
N SER A 310 24.99 6.52 -15.56
CA SER A 310 25.17 7.48 -16.65
C SER A 310 25.57 6.78 -17.96
N THR A 311 24.71 6.91 -18.98
CA THR A 311 24.97 6.85 -20.43
C THR A 311 26.24 6.12 -20.90
N ALA A 312 26.08 4.87 -21.36
CA ALA A 312 27.08 4.16 -22.14
C ALA A 312 27.12 4.62 -23.62
N LYS A 313 28.31 4.48 -24.23
CA LYS A 313 28.82 5.13 -25.46
C LYS A 313 28.01 4.93 -26.78
N PRO A 314 28.18 5.83 -27.78
CA PRO A 314 27.21 6.10 -28.85
C PRO A 314 27.19 5.15 -30.07
N LEU A 315 28.09 4.16 -30.16
CA LEU A 315 28.36 3.46 -31.43
C LEU A 315 27.69 2.09 -31.61
N THR A 316 26.94 1.61 -30.63
CA THR A 316 26.24 0.31 -30.69
C THR A 316 24.78 0.40 -31.16
N GLY A 317 24.17 1.60 -31.18
CA GLY A 317 22.74 1.80 -31.50
C GLY A 317 22.40 1.64 -32.99
N LEU A 318 23.25 2.17 -33.89
CA LEU A 318 22.96 2.20 -35.33
C LEU A 318 22.87 0.80 -35.96
N LYS A 319 23.70 -0.14 -35.46
CA LYS A 319 23.78 -1.52 -35.97
C LYS A 319 22.55 -2.35 -35.57
N ASN A 320 21.97 -2.07 -34.40
CA ASN A 320 20.75 -2.73 -33.91
C ASN A 320 19.48 -2.16 -34.56
N ALA A 321 19.44 -0.87 -34.90
CA ALA A 321 18.30 -0.22 -35.55
C ALA A 321 18.10 -0.71 -36.99
N LEU A 322 19.18 -0.92 -37.75
CA LEU A 322 19.14 -1.43 -39.14
C LEU A 322 18.68 -2.88 -39.25
N LEU A 323 18.79 -3.68 -38.18
CA LEU A 323 18.44 -5.10 -38.18
C LEU A 323 16.96 -5.38 -37.83
N LYS A 324 16.20 -4.39 -37.34
CA LYS A 324 14.88 -4.61 -36.70
C LYS A 324 13.73 -3.70 -37.17
N GLY A 325 13.91 -2.88 -38.18
CA GLY A 325 12.82 -2.06 -38.75
C GLY A 325 12.01 -2.86 -39.76
N PRO A 326 11.13 -3.79 -39.33
CA PRO A 326 9.70 -3.48 -39.17
C PRO A 326 9.00 -4.19 -37.98
N GLU A 327 9.68 -5.04 -37.21
CA GLU A 327 9.07 -5.84 -36.11
C GLU A 327 8.81 -5.04 -34.83
N VAL A 328 9.51 -3.92 -34.62
CA VAL A 328 9.42 -3.12 -33.39
C VAL A 328 8.11 -2.32 -33.30
N MET A 329 7.43 -2.10 -34.43
CA MET A 329 6.19 -1.32 -34.46
C MET A 329 4.98 -2.10 -33.91
N GLU A 330 5.02 -3.43 -33.95
CA GLU A 330 3.94 -4.30 -33.44
C GLU A 330 4.18 -4.69 -31.97
N SER A 331 5.44 -4.78 -31.52
CA SER A 331 5.79 -5.12 -30.12
C SER A 331 5.80 -3.92 -29.16
N MET A 332 5.74 -2.68 -29.66
CA MET A 332 5.58 -1.48 -28.81
C MET A 332 4.11 -1.20 -28.44
N GLY A 333 3.17 -2.04 -28.88
CA GLY A 333 1.73 -1.93 -28.57
C GLY A 333 1.32 -2.24 -27.12
N SER A 334 2.25 -2.54 -26.21
CA SER A 334 1.89 -2.87 -24.82
C SER A 334 2.89 -2.46 -23.74
N ALA A 335 3.71 -1.43 -23.97
CA ALA A 335 4.44 -0.77 -22.88
C ALA A 335 3.46 0.06 -22.04
N TYR A 336 2.43 -0.60 -21.48
CA TYR A 336 1.71 -0.06 -20.36
C TYR A 336 2.73 0.13 -19.24
N VAL A 337 2.63 1.27 -18.57
CA VAL A 337 3.15 1.46 -17.22
C VAL A 337 2.50 0.36 -16.38
N GLN A 338 3.14 -0.82 -16.35
CA GLN A 338 2.91 -1.76 -15.29
C GLN A 338 3.12 -0.96 -14.03
N ILE A 339 2.16 -1.06 -13.13
CA ILE A 339 2.23 -0.57 -11.76
C ILE A 339 3.49 -1.19 -11.14
N ARG A 340 4.65 -0.56 -11.38
CA ARG A 340 5.95 -0.99 -10.84
C ARG A 340 6.08 -0.59 -9.37
N ASP A 341 5.14 0.22 -8.88
CA ASP A 341 5.02 0.70 -7.50
C ASP A 341 4.05 -0.09 -6.62
N ASN A 342 3.80 -1.35 -6.93
CA ASN A 342 3.17 -2.19 -5.93
C ASN A 342 4.26 -2.71 -4.97
N ILE A 343 4.59 -1.90 -3.96
CA ILE A 343 5.20 -2.39 -2.71
C ILE A 343 4.38 -3.60 -2.20
N THR A 344 3.06 -3.56 -2.41
CA THR A 344 2.09 -4.62 -2.11
C THR A 344 2.16 -5.87 -2.99
N GLN A 345 2.84 -5.87 -4.15
CA GLN A 345 2.97 -7.10 -4.98
C GLN A 345 4.06 -8.01 -4.46
N LYS A 346 5.09 -7.43 -3.84
CA LYS A 346 6.17 -8.19 -3.22
C LYS A 346 5.80 -8.64 -1.82
N VAL A 347 4.93 -7.92 -1.12
CA VAL A 347 4.52 -8.23 0.24
C VAL A 347 3.56 -9.41 0.28
N LEU A 348 3.80 -10.33 1.21
CA LEU A 348 2.93 -11.47 1.45
C LEU A 348 1.63 -11.02 2.13
N ALA A 349 0.51 -11.09 1.42
CA ALA A 349 -0.78 -10.71 1.98
C ALA A 349 -1.30 -11.76 2.98
N ASP A 350 -2.02 -11.31 4.01
CA ASP A 350 -2.58 -12.20 5.03
C ASP A 350 -3.55 -13.24 4.41
N GLU A 351 -4.29 -12.87 3.36
CA GLU A 351 -5.17 -13.78 2.63
C GLU A 351 -4.39 -14.86 1.86
N GLU A 352 -3.24 -14.54 1.26
CA GLU A 352 -2.39 -15.54 0.60
C GLU A 352 -1.83 -16.56 1.59
N ILE A 353 -1.54 -16.11 2.82
CA ILE A 353 -1.11 -17.02 3.90
C ILE A 353 -2.26 -17.96 4.26
N LYS A 354 -3.46 -17.42 4.51
CA LYS A 354 -4.63 -18.23 4.87
C LYS A 354 -4.98 -19.25 3.78
N ASP A 355 -4.99 -18.83 2.51
CA ASP A 355 -5.27 -19.71 1.37
C ASP A 355 -4.27 -20.86 1.28
N ALA A 356 -2.97 -20.57 1.46
CA ALA A 356 -1.93 -21.60 1.43
C ALA A 356 -2.00 -22.54 2.64
N LEU A 357 -2.39 -22.05 3.82
CA LEU A 357 -2.62 -22.87 5.00
C LEU A 357 -3.85 -23.77 4.84
N GLU A 358 -4.93 -23.26 4.26
CA GLU A 358 -6.12 -24.06 3.94
C GLU A 358 -5.77 -25.13 2.91
N LYS A 359 -5.04 -24.78 1.85
CA LYS A 359 -4.55 -25.76 0.87
C LYS A 359 -3.67 -26.84 1.52
N LEU A 360 -2.79 -26.45 2.44
CA LEU A 360 -1.95 -27.39 3.19
C LEU A 360 -2.79 -28.37 4.03
N TRP A 361 -3.87 -27.88 4.64
CA TRP A 361 -4.83 -28.70 5.36
C TRP A 361 -5.55 -29.67 4.42
N GLN A 362 -6.10 -29.18 3.31
CA GLN A 362 -6.84 -30.02 2.36
C GLN A 362 -5.96 -31.12 1.74
N GLU A 363 -4.76 -30.77 1.27
CA GLU A 363 -3.89 -31.71 0.54
C GLU A 363 -3.15 -32.70 1.46
N LYS A 364 -2.75 -32.25 2.65
CA LYS A 364 -1.83 -33.02 3.51
C LYS A 364 -2.35 -33.27 4.92
N GLN A 365 -3.54 -32.78 5.25
CA GLN A 365 -4.12 -32.83 6.59
C GLN A 365 -3.17 -32.23 7.65
N LEU A 366 -2.37 -31.21 7.25
CA LEU A 366 -1.49 -30.51 8.17
C LEU A 366 -2.06 -29.13 8.52
N LYS A 367 -2.59 -28.99 9.74
CA LYS A 367 -3.19 -27.74 10.22
C LYS A 367 -2.15 -26.92 10.98
N LEU A 368 -1.81 -25.76 10.43
CA LEU A 368 -0.93 -24.78 11.04
C LEU A 368 -1.72 -23.49 11.26
N ALA A 369 -1.71 -22.94 12.48
CA ALA A 369 -2.47 -21.72 12.78
C ALA A 369 -1.81 -20.46 12.22
N PHE A 370 -2.64 -19.53 11.75
CA PHE A 370 -2.18 -18.26 11.18
C PHE A 370 -1.28 -17.43 12.13
N PRO A 371 -1.60 -17.30 13.44
CA PRO A 371 -0.71 -16.67 14.42
C PRO A 371 0.68 -17.29 14.55
N VAL A 372 0.84 -18.59 14.27
CA VAL A 372 2.16 -19.24 14.29
C VAL A 372 3.03 -18.71 13.17
N VAL A 373 2.47 -18.55 11.96
CA VAL A 373 3.20 -17.98 10.82
C VAL A 373 3.62 -16.55 11.12
N LYS A 374 2.70 -15.72 11.63
CA LYS A 374 3.00 -14.32 12.01
C LYS A 374 4.05 -14.23 13.12
N ALA A 375 4.02 -15.16 14.08
CA ALA A 375 5.02 -15.24 15.13
C ALA A 375 6.43 -15.51 14.57
N VAL A 376 6.57 -16.47 13.66
CA VAL A 376 7.86 -16.78 13.00
C VAL A 376 8.36 -15.57 12.21
N VAL A 377 7.50 -14.95 11.39
CA VAL A 377 7.85 -13.75 10.62
C VAL A 377 8.32 -12.60 11.52
N SER A 378 7.64 -12.36 12.63
CA SER A 378 8.01 -11.31 13.59
C SER A 378 9.39 -11.56 14.23
N VAL A 379 9.69 -12.81 14.57
CA VAL A 379 10.94 -13.18 15.25
C VAL A 379 12.12 -13.22 14.29
N GLU A 380 11.94 -13.71 13.07
CA GLU A 380 13.02 -13.94 12.10
C GLU A 380 13.38 -12.69 11.29
N SER A 381 12.41 -11.88 10.90
CA SER A 381 12.66 -10.74 10.00
C SER A 381 12.07 -9.42 10.46
N SER A 382 11.41 -9.38 11.63
CA SER A 382 10.66 -8.22 12.11
C SER A 382 9.54 -7.78 11.16
N GLY A 383 9.05 -8.69 10.32
CA GLY A 383 7.92 -8.43 9.42
C GLY A 383 8.25 -7.88 8.03
N ARG A 384 9.53 -7.79 7.64
CA ARG A 384 9.93 -7.32 6.30
C ARG A 384 10.85 -8.33 5.61
N GLY A 385 10.43 -8.84 4.45
CA GLY A 385 11.19 -9.80 3.63
C GLY A 385 12.04 -9.17 2.55
N HIS A 386 11.77 -7.90 2.21
CA HIS A 386 12.56 -7.09 1.30
C HIS A 386 13.11 -5.86 2.01
N LEU A 387 14.28 -5.42 1.55
CA LEU A 387 14.88 -4.15 1.90
C LEU A 387 14.12 -3.00 1.21
N PRO A 388 14.30 -1.74 1.66
CA PRO A 388 13.67 -0.57 1.03
C PRO A 388 13.97 -0.43 -0.47
N ASP A 389 15.13 -0.92 -0.92
CA ASP A 389 15.55 -0.96 -2.33
C ASP A 389 14.86 -2.04 -3.17
N GLY A 390 14.00 -2.86 -2.56
CA GLY A 390 13.26 -3.93 -3.23
C GLY A 390 14.04 -5.23 -3.41
N ARG A 391 15.30 -5.33 -2.96
CA ARG A 391 16.05 -6.58 -2.88
C ARG A 391 15.58 -7.42 -1.69
N ALA A 392 15.80 -8.74 -1.75
CA ALA A 392 15.46 -9.61 -0.63
C ALA A 392 16.29 -9.21 0.61
N LYS A 393 15.71 -9.29 1.80
CA LYS A 393 16.49 -9.15 3.02
C LYS A 393 17.41 -10.35 3.15
N ILE A 394 18.72 -10.12 3.28
CA ILE A 394 19.70 -11.19 3.39
C ILE A 394 20.53 -11.09 4.66
N LEU A 395 21.12 -12.22 5.03
CA LEU A 395 22.19 -12.30 6.02
C LEU A 395 23.27 -13.26 5.49
N PHE A 396 24.48 -12.75 5.28
CA PHE A 396 25.59 -13.55 4.77
C PHE A 396 26.37 -14.19 5.93
N GLU A 397 26.52 -15.52 5.87
CA GLU A 397 27.16 -16.34 6.90
C GLU A 397 28.57 -16.80 6.47
N GLY A 398 29.60 -16.04 6.82
CA GLY A 398 30.98 -16.34 6.39
C GLY A 398 31.52 -17.71 6.84
N HIS A 399 31.03 -18.24 7.96
CA HIS A 399 31.34 -19.60 8.41
C HIS A 399 30.70 -20.70 7.56
N LYS A 400 29.50 -20.45 7.01
CA LYS A 400 28.90 -21.33 6.01
C LYS A 400 29.63 -21.21 4.68
N PHE A 401 30.10 -20.01 4.35
CA PHE A 401 30.90 -19.81 3.16
C PHE A 401 32.22 -20.59 3.20
N TRP A 402 32.96 -20.52 4.32
CA TRP A 402 34.13 -21.38 4.58
C TRP A 402 33.80 -22.87 4.37
N TYR A 403 32.70 -23.34 4.97
CA TYR A 403 32.27 -24.73 4.85
C TYR A 403 32.02 -25.13 3.39
N TRP A 404 31.28 -24.31 2.63
CA TRP A 404 30.97 -24.61 1.23
C TRP A 404 32.19 -24.52 0.33
N LEU A 405 33.13 -23.61 0.59
CA LEU A 405 34.42 -23.58 -0.12
C LEU A 405 35.23 -24.87 0.13
N SER A 406 35.28 -25.35 1.37
CA SER A 406 35.95 -26.62 1.70
C SER A 406 35.32 -27.83 1.00
N LYS A 407 33.99 -27.84 0.87
CA LYS A 407 33.25 -28.94 0.21
C LYS A 407 33.48 -29.00 -1.30
N VAL A 408 33.96 -27.93 -1.89
CA VAL A 408 34.16 -27.81 -3.33
C VAL A 408 35.63 -28.04 -3.71
N GLY A 409 36.45 -28.46 -2.74
CA GLY A 409 37.80 -28.94 -3.00
C GLY A 409 38.90 -27.91 -2.79
N LYS A 410 38.60 -26.74 -2.19
CA LYS A 410 39.66 -25.85 -1.71
C LYS A 410 40.43 -26.52 -0.57
N THR A 411 41.75 -26.44 -0.62
CA THR A 411 42.60 -26.99 0.45
C THR A 411 42.50 -26.12 1.69
N GLN A 412 42.87 -26.68 2.85
CA GLN A 412 42.91 -25.93 4.10
C GLN A 412 43.82 -24.70 4.01
N GLU A 413 44.96 -24.83 3.33
CA GLU A 413 45.91 -23.74 3.09
C GLU A 413 45.28 -22.60 2.27
N GLU A 414 44.55 -22.93 1.20
CA GLU A 414 43.85 -21.93 0.39
C GLU A 414 42.73 -21.21 1.16
N LEU A 415 42.02 -21.92 2.05
CA LEU A 415 40.98 -21.32 2.89
C LEU A 415 41.58 -20.37 3.93
N GLU A 416 42.71 -20.74 4.53
CA GLU A 416 43.44 -19.89 5.48
C GLU A 416 44.01 -18.65 4.79
N ASP A 417 44.52 -18.78 3.56
CA ASP A 417 44.96 -17.64 2.76
C ASP A 417 43.80 -16.71 2.41
N LEU A 418 42.63 -17.26 2.04
CA LEU A 418 41.42 -16.48 1.79
C LEU A 418 40.91 -15.78 3.05
N GLN A 419 40.97 -16.42 4.21
CA GLN A 419 40.62 -15.77 5.48
C GLN A 419 41.56 -14.62 5.83
N ARG A 420 42.87 -14.75 5.57
CA ARG A 420 43.82 -13.65 5.79
C ARG A 420 43.55 -12.47 4.86
N GLN A 421 43.13 -12.73 3.62
CA GLN A 421 42.80 -11.69 2.64
C GLN A 421 41.42 -11.04 2.89
N PHE A 422 40.43 -11.84 3.31
CA PHE A 422 39.03 -11.43 3.46
C PHE A 422 38.45 -11.88 4.82
N PRO A 423 38.95 -11.36 5.94
CA PRO A 423 38.57 -11.82 7.28
C PRO A 423 37.09 -11.56 7.62
N ASP A 424 36.44 -10.58 6.98
CA ASP A 424 35.02 -10.26 7.17
C ASP A 424 34.06 -11.13 6.30
N ILE A 425 34.62 -11.90 5.37
CA ILE A 425 33.86 -12.74 4.41
C ILE A 425 34.10 -14.24 4.65
N VAL A 426 35.34 -14.66 4.93
CA VAL A 426 35.73 -16.07 5.05
C VAL A 426 36.31 -16.30 6.43
N TYR A 427 35.60 -17.07 7.28
CA TYR A 427 36.04 -17.37 8.63
C TYR A 427 35.50 -18.73 9.10
N PRO A 428 36.22 -19.52 9.92
CA PRO A 428 35.85 -20.90 10.21
C PRO A 428 34.76 -21.05 11.28
N SER A 429 34.57 -20.05 12.16
CA SER A 429 33.67 -20.13 13.31
C SER A 429 32.56 -19.10 13.23
N TRP A 430 31.35 -19.44 13.67
CA TRP A 430 30.24 -18.49 13.71
C TRP A 430 30.57 -17.28 14.60
N THR A 431 30.40 -16.07 14.06
CA THR A 431 30.52 -14.79 14.77
C THR A 431 29.55 -13.78 14.19
N ARG A 432 29.16 -12.80 15.02
CA ARG A 432 28.33 -11.65 14.65
C ARG A 432 29.13 -10.40 14.30
N ASP A 433 30.42 -10.39 14.61
CA ASP A 433 31.25 -9.18 14.58
C ASP A 433 31.38 -8.57 13.16
N HIS A 434 31.12 -9.38 12.13
CA HIS A 434 31.24 -8.99 10.72
C HIS A 434 29.90 -8.65 10.06
N TYR A 435 28.78 -8.74 10.78
CA TYR A 435 27.47 -8.41 10.23
C TYR A 435 27.31 -6.90 10.09
N ARG A 436 26.97 -6.45 8.89
CA ARG A 436 26.70 -5.04 8.56
C ARG A 436 25.20 -4.72 8.60
N LEU A 437 24.36 -5.74 8.39
CA LEU A 437 22.90 -5.64 8.32
C LEU A 437 22.39 -4.75 7.17
N GLY A 438 21.11 -4.91 6.81
CA GLY A 438 20.49 -4.09 5.78
C GLY A 438 21.09 -4.28 4.39
N ALA A 439 21.23 -3.19 3.64
CA ALA A 439 21.74 -3.21 2.26
C ALA A 439 23.23 -3.56 2.17
N ASP A 440 24.02 -3.32 3.23
CA ASP A 440 25.46 -3.55 3.23
C ASP A 440 25.84 -5.03 3.27
N GLU A 441 24.91 -5.92 3.65
CA GLU A 441 25.11 -7.37 3.52
C GLU A 441 25.27 -7.80 2.05
N TYR A 442 24.68 -7.06 1.10
CA TYR A 442 24.90 -7.35 -0.32
C TYR A 442 26.34 -7.07 -0.75
N GLN A 443 27.04 -6.11 -0.13
CA GLN A 443 28.45 -5.92 -0.42
C GLN A 443 29.28 -7.14 0.00
N ARG A 444 28.91 -7.80 1.09
CA ARG A 444 29.56 -9.05 1.54
C ARG A 444 29.25 -10.21 0.60
N LEU A 445 27.98 -10.33 0.18
CA LEU A 445 27.56 -11.33 -0.79
C LEU A 445 28.27 -11.17 -2.14
N GLU A 446 28.33 -9.96 -2.69
CA GLU A 446 28.99 -9.71 -3.98
C GLU A 446 30.49 -9.98 -3.90
N LYS A 447 31.17 -9.59 -2.82
CA LYS A 447 32.57 -10.00 -2.57
C LYS A 447 32.73 -11.52 -2.49
N ALA A 448 31.80 -12.22 -1.85
CA ALA A 448 31.83 -13.69 -1.80
C ALA A 448 31.63 -14.31 -3.19
N LYS A 449 30.76 -13.73 -4.02
CA LYS A 449 30.57 -14.14 -5.42
C LYS A 449 31.83 -13.89 -6.25
N GLU A 450 32.51 -12.75 -6.05
CA GLU A 450 33.80 -12.45 -6.69
C GLU A 450 34.89 -13.47 -6.31
N ILE A 451 35.02 -13.79 -5.01
CA ILE A 451 35.97 -14.81 -4.52
C ILE A 451 35.67 -16.19 -5.13
N CYS A 452 34.40 -16.50 -5.38
CA CYS A 452 33.96 -17.75 -5.96
C CYS A 452 33.99 -17.81 -7.49
N GLN A 453 34.16 -16.68 -8.17
CA GLN A 453 33.98 -16.55 -9.61
C GLN A 453 34.93 -17.52 -10.35
N GLY A 454 34.36 -18.48 -11.07
CA GLY A 454 35.12 -19.48 -11.83
C GLY A 454 35.57 -20.72 -11.05
N VAL A 455 35.27 -20.80 -9.74
CA VAL A 455 35.50 -22.01 -8.92
C VAL A 455 34.17 -22.66 -8.55
N ASN A 456 33.26 -21.89 -7.93
CA ASN A 456 31.90 -22.34 -7.66
C ASN A 456 30.98 -21.20 -7.25
N ASP A 457 30.27 -20.69 -8.24
CA ASP A 457 29.35 -19.55 -8.10
C ASP A 457 28.20 -19.81 -7.10
N LYS A 458 27.88 -21.06 -6.74
CA LYS A 458 26.76 -21.37 -5.83
C LYS A 458 27.10 -21.22 -4.34
N ALA A 459 28.38 -21.27 -3.97
CA ALA A 459 28.80 -21.30 -2.56
C ALA A 459 28.39 -20.02 -1.80
N ALA A 460 28.48 -18.86 -2.45
CA ALA A 460 28.08 -17.58 -1.86
C ALA A 460 26.57 -17.53 -1.57
N VAL A 461 25.73 -17.95 -2.53
CA VAL A 461 24.28 -18.01 -2.36
C VAL A 461 23.89 -19.05 -1.29
N TYR A 462 24.60 -20.19 -1.23
CA TYR A 462 24.34 -21.24 -0.23
C TYR A 462 24.66 -20.80 1.19
N ALA A 463 25.64 -19.91 1.35
CA ALA A 463 26.03 -19.32 2.61
C ALA A 463 25.16 -18.11 3.02
N THR A 464 24.09 -17.81 2.29
CA THR A 464 23.25 -16.63 2.55
C THR A 464 21.84 -17.03 2.95
N SER A 465 21.30 -16.42 4.01
CA SER A 465 19.91 -16.55 4.44
C SER A 465 19.05 -15.50 3.74
N TRP A 466 17.85 -15.88 3.29
CA TRP A 466 17.01 -15.03 2.43
C TRP A 466 15.61 -14.81 2.98
N GLY A 467 15.11 -13.58 2.84
CA GLY A 467 13.70 -13.23 2.92
C GLY A 467 13.08 -13.20 4.32
N LEU A 468 11.74 -13.23 4.36
CA LEU A 468 10.94 -13.14 5.61
C LEU A 468 11.29 -14.20 6.65
N PHE A 469 11.61 -15.40 6.19
CA PHE A 469 11.82 -16.58 7.03
C PHE A 469 13.30 -16.92 7.20
N GLN A 470 14.20 -16.13 6.59
CA GLN A 470 15.65 -16.29 6.66
C GLN A 470 16.09 -17.73 6.31
N ILE A 471 15.54 -18.29 5.23
CA ILE A 471 15.91 -19.64 4.77
C ILE A 471 17.30 -19.57 4.13
N LEU A 472 18.23 -20.36 4.67
CA LEU A 472 19.59 -20.48 4.15
C LEU A 472 19.61 -21.12 2.76
N GLY A 473 20.35 -20.55 1.81
CA GLY A 473 20.38 -20.99 0.41
C GLY A 473 20.84 -22.43 0.23
N GLU A 474 21.66 -22.96 1.14
CA GLU A 474 22.08 -24.37 1.10
C GLU A 474 20.89 -25.34 1.11
N ASN A 475 19.75 -24.91 1.66
CA ASN A 475 18.56 -25.75 1.75
C ASN A 475 17.98 -26.12 0.38
N LEU A 476 18.35 -25.41 -0.69
CA LEU A 476 18.01 -25.74 -2.07
C LEU A 476 18.36 -27.20 -2.39
N ASP A 477 19.57 -27.63 -2.02
CA ASP A 477 20.07 -28.99 -2.23
C ASP A 477 19.70 -29.96 -1.10
N HIS A 478 18.88 -29.53 -0.13
CA HIS A 478 18.50 -30.31 1.05
C HIS A 478 16.99 -30.34 1.25
N PHE A 479 16.44 -29.40 2.02
CA PHE A 479 15.09 -29.48 2.56
C PHE A 479 14.04 -28.86 1.64
N ILE A 480 14.39 -27.92 0.75
CA ILE A 480 13.40 -27.27 -0.12
C ILE A 480 13.39 -27.80 -1.56
N LYS A 481 13.92 -29.01 -1.81
CA LYS A 481 13.94 -29.64 -3.15
C LYS A 481 12.57 -29.70 -3.82
N GLY A 482 11.50 -29.89 -3.05
CA GLY A 482 10.13 -29.93 -3.57
C GLY A 482 9.63 -28.63 -4.20
N ARG A 483 10.39 -27.53 -4.05
CA ARG A 483 10.13 -26.24 -4.72
C ARG A 483 10.50 -26.23 -6.20
N ASN A 484 11.31 -27.20 -6.66
CA ASN A 484 11.69 -27.39 -8.06
C ASN A 484 12.30 -26.14 -8.74
N TYR A 485 13.13 -25.38 -8.02
CA TYR A 485 13.95 -24.33 -8.62
C TYR A 485 14.92 -24.93 -9.65
N LYS A 486 15.17 -24.22 -10.75
CA LYS A 486 16.05 -24.70 -11.82
C LYS A 486 17.51 -24.83 -11.37
N ASP A 487 17.99 -23.80 -10.70
CA ASP A 487 19.33 -23.70 -10.13
C ASP A 487 19.35 -22.65 -9.00
N TRP A 488 20.53 -22.37 -8.47
CA TRP A 488 20.72 -21.37 -7.42
C TRP A 488 20.46 -19.93 -7.90
N LYS A 489 20.59 -19.64 -9.20
CA LYS A 489 20.29 -18.31 -9.79
C LYS A 489 18.80 -18.08 -9.84
N ASP A 490 18.04 -19.10 -10.24
CA ASP A 490 16.58 -19.08 -10.22
C ASP A 490 16.05 -18.93 -8.79
N PHE A 491 16.65 -19.64 -7.81
CA PHE A 491 16.35 -19.42 -6.40
C PHE A 491 16.59 -17.97 -5.97
N GLU A 492 17.79 -17.43 -6.19
CA GLU A 492 18.14 -16.04 -5.85
C GLU A 492 17.17 -15.04 -6.49
N HIS A 493 16.94 -15.16 -7.81
CA HIS A 493 15.99 -14.31 -8.54
C HIS A 493 14.59 -14.35 -7.93
N LYS A 494 14.09 -15.53 -7.57
CA LYS A 494 12.76 -15.71 -6.95
C LYS A 494 12.67 -15.08 -5.56
N GLN A 495 13.75 -15.05 -4.79
CA GLN A 495 13.77 -14.33 -3.51
C GLN A 495 13.59 -12.81 -3.71
N HIS A 496 14.14 -12.24 -4.78
CA HIS A 496 13.96 -10.82 -5.12
C HIS A 496 12.57 -10.47 -5.67
N GLU A 497 11.83 -11.47 -6.16
CA GLU A 497 10.56 -11.29 -6.86
C GLU A 497 9.40 -11.01 -5.89
N ALA A 498 9.17 -11.88 -4.90
CA ALA A 498 8.05 -11.73 -3.95
C ALA A 498 8.22 -12.56 -2.67
N GLU A 499 7.65 -12.08 -1.56
CA GLU A 499 7.66 -12.74 -0.24
C GLU A 499 6.87 -14.06 -0.22
N ARG A 500 5.92 -14.23 -1.16
CA ARG A 500 5.25 -15.51 -1.43
C ARG A 500 6.25 -16.65 -1.63
N TYR A 501 7.38 -16.41 -2.31
CA TYR A 501 8.40 -17.43 -2.50
C TYR A 501 9.06 -17.80 -1.18
N HIS A 502 9.36 -16.82 -0.33
CA HIS A 502 9.93 -17.03 1.00
C HIS A 502 9.01 -17.90 1.86
N PHE A 503 7.71 -17.63 1.82
CA PHE A 503 6.72 -18.39 2.58
C PHE A 503 6.57 -19.84 2.11
N MET A 504 6.53 -20.06 0.80
CA MET A 504 6.46 -21.42 0.26
C MET A 504 7.72 -22.23 0.55
N ASP A 505 8.89 -21.59 0.56
CA ASP A 505 10.16 -22.21 0.95
C ASP A 505 10.13 -22.59 2.43
N PHE A 506 9.64 -21.70 3.30
CA PHE A 506 9.42 -21.99 4.72
C PHE A 506 8.48 -23.17 4.94
N LEU A 507 7.31 -23.18 4.30
CA LEU A 507 6.35 -24.28 4.44
C LEU A 507 6.96 -25.62 4.02
N THR A 508 7.71 -25.64 2.93
CA THR A 508 8.39 -26.85 2.46
C THR A 508 9.44 -27.28 3.47
N PHE A 509 10.27 -26.34 3.94
CA PHE A 509 11.35 -26.58 4.88
C PHE A 509 10.87 -27.23 6.18
N ILE A 510 9.82 -26.71 6.81
CA ILE A 510 9.29 -27.25 8.08
C ILE A 510 8.62 -28.62 7.92
N GLN A 511 8.17 -28.97 6.71
CA GLN A 511 7.61 -30.29 6.40
C GLN A 511 8.70 -31.35 6.18
N THR A 512 9.85 -30.94 5.64
CA THR A 512 10.91 -31.87 5.25
C THR A 512 12.00 -32.02 6.30
N LYS A 513 12.36 -30.94 7.00
CA LYS A 513 13.41 -30.98 8.00
C LYS A 513 12.89 -31.74 9.22
N LYS A 514 13.71 -32.68 9.71
CA LYS A 514 13.35 -33.55 10.83
C LYS A 514 14.27 -33.31 12.02
N LEU A 515 13.68 -33.33 13.21
CA LEU A 515 14.37 -33.41 14.49
C LEU A 515 13.90 -34.71 15.16
N ASP A 516 14.83 -35.58 15.53
CA ASP A 516 14.54 -36.89 16.14
C ASP A 516 13.52 -37.73 15.36
N GLY A 517 13.65 -37.72 14.03
CA GLY A 517 12.77 -38.44 13.11
C GLY A 517 11.41 -37.77 12.85
N LYS A 518 11.07 -36.70 13.57
CA LYS A 518 9.80 -35.96 13.43
C LYS A 518 9.98 -34.69 12.60
N PRO A 519 9.09 -34.39 11.62
CA PRO A 519 9.09 -33.12 10.90
C PRO A 519 8.96 -31.91 11.83
N LEU A 520 9.62 -30.79 11.52
CA LEU A 520 9.57 -29.60 12.38
C LEU A 520 8.15 -29.07 12.57
N ILE A 521 7.31 -29.16 11.53
CA ILE A 521 5.91 -28.75 11.60
C ILE A 521 5.15 -29.46 12.74
N SER A 522 5.51 -30.70 13.09
CA SER A 522 4.87 -31.48 14.18
C SER A 522 4.97 -30.83 15.56
N PHE A 523 5.98 -29.97 15.78
CA PHE A 523 6.15 -29.27 17.05
C PHE A 523 5.21 -28.08 17.21
N ILE A 524 4.72 -27.53 16.09
CA ILE A 524 3.90 -26.30 16.00
C ILE A 524 2.53 -26.55 15.37
N PHE A 525 2.09 -27.80 15.36
CA PHE A 525 0.83 -28.23 14.78
C PHE A 525 -0.37 -27.83 15.62
N GLU A 526 -1.49 -27.47 14.97
CA GLU A 526 -2.68 -26.98 15.67
C GLU A 526 -3.35 -28.01 16.59
N GLU A 527 -3.09 -29.30 16.39
CA GLU A 527 -3.50 -30.36 17.33
C GLU A 527 -3.00 -30.12 18.77
N LYS A 528 -1.95 -29.30 18.95
CA LYS A 528 -1.45 -28.90 20.27
C LYS A 528 -2.28 -27.79 20.92
N HIS A 529 -3.32 -27.27 20.26
CA HIS A 529 -4.24 -26.25 20.77
C HIS A 529 -3.55 -25.00 21.35
N GLY A 530 -2.42 -24.59 20.75
CA GLY A 530 -1.62 -23.45 21.19
C GLY A 530 -0.54 -23.77 22.24
N ASN A 531 -0.42 -25.02 22.71
CA ASN A 531 0.67 -25.49 23.56
C ASN A 531 1.81 -26.08 22.72
N TYR A 532 2.33 -25.28 21.78
CA TYR A 532 3.38 -25.74 20.87
C TYR A 532 4.72 -25.95 21.58
N ASP A 533 5.51 -26.89 21.07
CA ASP A 533 6.87 -27.13 21.55
C ASP A 533 7.86 -26.20 20.85
N TRP A 534 7.85 -24.95 21.31
CA TRP A 534 8.71 -23.89 20.77
C TRP A 534 10.20 -24.17 20.94
N ALA A 535 10.58 -24.92 21.98
CA ALA A 535 11.98 -25.28 22.22
C ALA A 535 12.50 -26.25 21.16
N SER A 536 11.77 -27.34 20.90
CA SER A 536 12.13 -28.31 19.86
C SER A 536 12.05 -27.68 18.46
N PHE A 537 11.02 -26.86 18.21
CA PHE A 537 10.91 -26.14 16.95
C PHE A 537 12.08 -25.17 16.74
N ALA A 538 12.39 -24.32 17.73
CA ALA A 538 13.49 -23.37 17.63
C ALA A 538 14.84 -24.07 17.50
N TYR A 539 15.08 -25.17 18.22
CA TYR A 539 16.30 -25.95 18.07
C TYR A 539 16.44 -26.54 16.65
N GLY A 540 15.36 -27.08 16.09
CA GLY A 540 15.37 -27.63 14.74
C GLY A 540 15.50 -26.57 13.64
N TYR A 541 14.88 -25.41 13.84
CA TYR A 541 14.86 -24.31 12.88
C TYR A 541 16.14 -23.47 12.93
N ASN A 542 16.48 -22.94 14.12
CA ASN A 542 17.59 -22.01 14.37
C ASN A 542 18.90 -22.71 14.78
N GLY A 543 18.86 -23.99 15.17
CA GLY A 543 20.03 -24.76 15.55
C GLY A 543 20.38 -24.70 17.05
N ARG A 544 21.54 -25.26 17.41
CA ARG A 544 21.96 -25.47 18.82
C ARG A 544 22.08 -24.19 19.65
N GLY A 545 22.35 -23.06 18.98
CA GLY A 545 22.47 -21.75 19.62
C GLY A 545 21.15 -21.06 19.96
N TYR A 546 19.99 -21.68 19.69
CA TYR A 546 18.69 -21.00 19.80
C TYR A 546 18.42 -20.39 21.20
N LYS A 547 18.88 -21.05 22.27
CA LYS A 547 18.71 -20.59 23.66
C LYS A 547 19.46 -19.28 23.95
N LEU A 548 20.63 -19.05 23.34
CA LEU A 548 21.41 -17.83 23.58
C LEU A 548 20.62 -16.59 23.14
N ASN A 549 19.78 -16.73 22.11
CA ASN A 549 18.95 -15.65 21.57
C ASN A 549 17.48 -15.76 21.98
N LYS A 550 17.17 -16.67 22.92
CA LYS A 550 15.83 -16.92 23.46
C LYS A 550 14.76 -17.09 22.37
N TYR A 551 15.10 -17.79 21.28
CA TYR A 551 14.20 -17.93 20.12
C TYR A 551 12.89 -18.60 20.51
N ASP A 552 12.94 -19.63 21.33
CA ASP A 552 11.79 -20.32 21.91
C ASP A 552 10.85 -19.36 22.66
N GLU A 553 11.38 -18.57 23.59
CA GLU A 553 10.59 -17.60 24.34
C GLU A 553 10.02 -16.49 23.44
N ARG A 554 10.81 -16.02 22.47
CA ARG A 554 10.40 -14.97 21.53
C ARG A 554 9.25 -15.44 20.63
N LEU A 555 9.34 -16.67 20.12
CA LEU A 555 8.29 -17.28 19.31
C LEU A 555 7.00 -17.48 20.12
N ALA A 556 7.11 -18.01 21.34
CA ALA A 556 5.97 -18.18 22.23
C ALA A 556 5.27 -16.84 22.54
N ARG A 557 6.05 -15.81 22.93
CA ARG A 557 5.51 -14.47 23.19
C ARG A 557 4.85 -13.86 21.96
N ALA A 558 5.47 -13.98 20.79
CA ALA A 558 4.92 -13.45 19.54
C ALA A 558 3.61 -14.16 19.17
N TYR A 559 3.53 -15.49 19.30
CA TYR A 559 2.31 -16.25 19.06
C TYR A 559 1.17 -15.79 19.98
N HIS A 560 1.41 -15.68 21.29
CA HIS A 560 0.39 -15.24 22.23
C HIS A 560 -0.09 -13.82 21.94
N LYS A 561 0.80 -12.93 21.49
CA LYS A 561 0.45 -11.58 21.05
C LYS A 561 -0.49 -11.60 19.84
N TYR A 562 -0.19 -12.40 18.81
CA TYR A 562 -1.05 -12.44 17.61
C TYR A 562 -2.37 -13.14 17.90
N LYS A 563 -2.37 -14.22 18.69
CA LYS A 563 -3.59 -14.91 19.12
C LYS A 563 -4.54 -14.00 19.89
N SER A 564 -4.03 -13.13 20.78
CA SER A 564 -4.87 -12.22 21.57
C SER A 564 -5.47 -11.07 20.75
N GLN A 565 -4.92 -10.79 19.56
CA GLN A 565 -5.44 -9.78 18.64
C GLN A 565 -6.61 -10.28 17.79
N GLY A 566 -7.09 -11.52 18.00
CA GLY A 566 -8.17 -12.11 17.21
C GLY A 566 -7.75 -12.44 15.78
N ILE A 567 -6.45 -12.55 15.55
CA ILE A 567 -5.82 -12.97 14.29
C ILE A 567 -5.68 -14.49 14.28
#